data_AF-A0A3C0L7J6-F1
#
_entry.id   AF-A0A3C0L7J6-F1
#
_cell.length_a   1.000
_cell.length_b   1.000
_cell.length_c   1.000
_cell.angle_alpha   90.00
_cell.angle_beta   90.00
_cell.angle_gamma   90.00
#
_symmetry.space_group_name_H-M   'P 1'
#
loop_
_entity.id
_entity.type
_entity.pdbx_description
1 polymer ?
#
loop_
_entity_poly.entity_id
_entity_poly.type
_entity_poly.pdbx_seq_one_letter_code
_entity_poly.pdbx_strand_id
1 'polypeptide(L)'
;MNRAPYPLTLTRREKKDVLAMKDNNSFDVVVIGGGPAGMMAAGRAAELGAKVILIEKNEILGKKLLITGKGRCNFTHNEFDIRKFAEKFGRNGRFLYGALSVFGVREVIDFFESRGVKGKVEQGDRIFPEKANAQDILNVFIKYLAEGKVHILLNTEVVGFKQEKGKISQVLLRDRKISADKFIICAGGKAYPQTGSTGDGYRWAEQLGHTVIVPVPALNPVKTSEDWVKELQGLSLKNVFLQLFQNNKKKDERFGEMLFTHFGVSGPIVMDMSKNIGALLKNGPVKLILDLKPALDFKKLDKRIQRDFREFKGRMFKNSLKGLLPLSMIPLIIKLSGIEPNKQVDHLTREERNKLVHLLKELELTPTGLLGFKWSVVTSGGVALKEVNPNTMGSKKIKNLYFAGEILDLDGPSGGYNLQECWSTGYLASQSAAKVLKKSL
;
A
#
# COMPACT_ATOMS: atom_id res chain seq x y z
N MET A 1 -9.32 -24.48 5.61
CA MET A 1 -9.18 -24.93 7.01
C MET A 1 -7.73 -25.37 7.19
N ASN A 2 -6.97 -24.64 8.00
CA ASN A 2 -5.72 -25.04 8.66
C ASN A 2 -5.46 -23.94 9.69
N ARG A 3 -5.88 -24.20 10.94
CA ARG A 3 -5.68 -23.30 12.07
C ARG A 3 -4.22 -23.42 12.51
N ALA A 4 -3.42 -22.39 12.29
CA ALA A 4 -2.15 -22.23 12.98
C ALA A 4 -2.44 -21.92 14.47
N PRO A 5 -1.64 -22.42 15.42
CA PRO A 5 -1.92 -22.25 16.84
C PRO A 5 -1.50 -20.85 17.30
N TYR A 6 -2.47 -20.01 17.65
CA TYR A 6 -2.27 -18.97 18.66
C TYR A 6 -2.51 -19.62 20.02
N PRO A 7 -1.59 -19.41 20.98
CA PRO A 7 -1.97 -18.50 22.05
C PRO A 7 -0.78 -17.68 22.56
N LEU A 8 -0.91 -16.35 22.49
CA LEU A 8 -0.29 -15.49 23.51
C LEU A 8 -1.30 -15.34 24.64
N THR A 9 -1.52 -16.42 25.39
CA THR A 9 -2.21 -16.33 26.69
C THR A 9 -1.22 -15.73 27.68
N LEU A 10 -1.46 -14.48 28.06
CA LEU A 10 -0.76 -13.82 29.18
C LEU A 10 -0.76 -14.75 30.40
N THR A 11 0.42 -14.95 30.96
CA THR A 11 0.65 -15.69 32.20
C THR A 11 -0.15 -15.06 33.35
N ARG A 12 -0.44 -15.84 34.40
CA ARG A 12 -1.12 -15.34 35.61
C ARG A 12 -0.39 -14.14 36.24
N ARG A 13 0.92 -14.04 36.06
CA ARG A 13 1.76 -12.93 36.55
C ARG A 13 1.53 -11.66 35.73
N GLU A 14 1.55 -11.76 34.39
CA GLU A 14 1.24 -10.65 33.48
C GLU A 14 -0.20 -10.14 33.65
N LYS A 15 -1.17 -11.05 33.89
CA LYS A 15 -2.55 -10.64 34.23
C LYS A 15 -2.63 -9.90 35.57
N LYS A 16 -1.77 -10.25 36.54
CA LYS A 16 -1.68 -9.57 37.84
C LYS A 16 -1.03 -8.20 37.69
N ASP A 17 -0.02 -8.06 36.83
CA ASP A 17 0.65 -6.77 36.55
C ASP A 17 -0.29 -5.79 35.82
N VAL A 18 -1.17 -6.29 34.94
CA VAL A 18 -2.23 -5.49 34.30
C VAL A 18 -3.30 -5.02 35.31
N LEU A 19 -3.59 -5.81 36.34
CA LEU A 19 -4.57 -5.49 37.39
C LEU A 19 -3.97 -4.67 38.55
N ALA A 20 -2.65 -4.67 38.72
CA ALA A 20 -1.92 -3.97 39.78
C ALA A 20 -1.51 -2.53 39.43
N MET A 21 -1.87 -2.01 38.24
CA MET A 21 -1.67 -0.60 37.88
C MET A 21 -2.71 0.32 38.57
N LYS A 22 -2.74 0.28 39.91
CA LYS A 22 -3.29 1.36 40.71
C LYS A 22 -2.09 2.23 41.13
N ASP A 23 -2.11 3.48 40.69
CA ASP A 23 -1.26 4.60 41.14
C ASP A 23 -0.08 5.08 40.26
N ASN A 24 0.14 4.57 39.03
CA ASN A 24 1.08 5.26 38.11
C ASN A 24 0.83 5.05 36.59
N ASN A 25 -0.35 5.48 36.10
CA ASN A 25 -0.75 5.46 34.68
C ASN A 25 -0.08 6.56 33.82
N SER A 26 1.12 7.02 34.19
CA SER A 26 1.89 8.00 33.43
C SER A 26 2.92 7.30 32.53
N PHE A 27 2.95 7.71 31.28
CA PHE A 27 3.90 7.28 30.25
C PHE A 27 4.63 8.50 29.69
N ASP A 28 5.83 8.32 29.17
CA ASP A 28 6.52 9.43 28.50
C ASP A 28 5.93 9.65 27.11
N VAL A 29 5.61 8.55 26.41
CA VAL A 29 5.06 8.56 25.06
C VAL A 29 3.88 7.60 24.93
N VAL A 30 2.76 8.11 24.44
CA VAL A 30 1.63 7.33 23.95
C VAL A 30 1.67 7.29 22.42
N VAL A 31 1.64 6.09 21.85
CA VAL A 31 1.51 5.87 20.41
C VAL A 31 0.14 5.25 20.11
N ILE A 32 -0.60 5.79 19.16
CA ILE A 32 -1.97 5.38 18.84
C ILE A 32 -2.01 4.79 17.43
N GLY A 33 -2.30 3.49 17.34
CA GLY A 33 -2.30 2.70 16.11
C GLY A 33 -1.06 1.83 16.02
N GLY A 34 -1.26 0.51 16.02
CA GLY A 34 -0.25 -0.55 15.92
C GLY A 34 0.07 -0.98 14.49
N GLY A 35 -0.03 -0.05 13.53
CA GLY A 35 0.39 -0.24 12.15
C GLY A 35 1.90 -0.03 11.95
N PRO A 36 2.38 -0.06 10.70
CA PRO A 36 3.77 0.20 10.32
C PRO A 36 4.44 1.37 11.06
N ALA A 37 3.88 2.58 10.93
CA ALA A 37 4.42 3.79 11.54
C ALA A 37 4.40 3.75 13.07
N GLY A 38 3.34 3.18 13.66
CA GLY A 38 3.18 3.11 15.10
C GLY A 38 4.12 2.11 15.77
N MET A 39 4.33 0.94 15.17
CA MET A 39 5.30 -0.04 15.67
C MET A 39 6.73 0.52 15.59
N MET A 40 7.07 1.19 14.48
CA MET A 40 8.36 1.87 14.36
C MET A 40 8.52 2.99 15.41
N ALA A 41 7.51 3.85 15.55
CA ALA A 41 7.55 4.95 16.52
C ALA A 41 7.65 4.45 17.97
N ALA A 42 6.87 3.44 18.35
CA ALA A 42 6.86 2.91 19.70
C ALA A 42 8.18 2.20 20.05
N GLY A 43 8.68 1.34 19.14
CA GLY A 43 9.95 0.65 19.35
C GLY A 43 11.12 1.63 19.44
N ARG A 44 11.16 2.65 18.56
CA ARG A 44 12.23 3.64 18.57
C ARG A 44 12.19 4.57 19.79
N ALA A 45 11.01 4.99 20.23
CA ALA A 45 10.89 5.76 21.46
C ALA A 45 11.40 4.97 22.68
N ALA A 46 11.07 3.68 22.75
CA ALA A 46 11.54 2.80 23.81
C ALA A 46 13.05 2.51 23.75
N GLU A 47 13.61 2.32 22.55
CA GLU A 47 15.05 2.20 22.34
C GLU A 47 15.82 3.45 22.82
N LEU A 48 15.20 4.62 22.75
CA LEU A 48 15.74 5.88 23.27
C LEU A 48 15.54 6.05 24.80
N GLY A 49 14.95 5.07 25.47
CA GLY A 49 14.76 5.03 26.93
C GLY A 49 13.42 5.54 27.44
N ALA A 50 12.47 5.87 26.56
CA ALA A 50 11.15 6.33 26.99
C ALA A 50 10.28 5.18 27.50
N LYS A 51 9.46 5.44 28.52
CA LYS A 51 8.36 4.55 28.93
C LYS A 51 7.19 4.73 27.96
N VAL A 52 7.00 3.75 27.08
CA VAL A 52 6.04 3.82 25.96
C VAL A 52 4.83 2.92 26.20
N ILE A 53 3.65 3.43 25.83
CA ILE A 53 2.45 2.62 25.58
C ILE A 53 1.99 2.75 24.13
N LEU A 54 1.75 1.60 23.48
CA LEU A 54 1.20 1.48 22.14
C LEU A 54 -0.24 0.97 22.25
N ILE A 55 -1.21 1.76 21.77
CA ILE A 55 -2.64 1.45 21.84
C ILE A 55 -3.13 1.06 20.45
N GLU A 56 -3.73 -0.12 20.31
CA GLU A 56 -4.26 -0.66 19.05
C GLU A 56 -5.69 -1.16 19.25
N LYS A 57 -6.58 -0.78 18.32
CA LYS A 57 -8.00 -1.12 18.39
C LYS A 57 -8.27 -2.59 18.07
N ASN A 58 -7.42 -3.19 17.24
CA ASN A 58 -7.56 -4.57 16.80
C ASN A 58 -7.01 -5.57 17.81
N GLU A 59 -7.33 -6.83 17.57
CA GLU A 59 -6.87 -7.99 18.32
C GLU A 59 -5.39 -8.34 18.10
N ILE A 60 -4.79 -7.81 17.02
CA ILE A 60 -3.39 -7.99 16.66
C ILE A 60 -2.81 -6.68 16.09
N LEU A 61 -1.49 -6.52 16.21
CA LEU A 61 -0.74 -5.48 15.52
C LEU A 61 -0.63 -5.78 14.02
N GLY A 62 -0.39 -4.73 13.21
CA GLY A 62 0.01 -4.91 11.82
C GLY A 62 -1.01 -5.59 10.90
N LYS A 63 -2.31 -5.57 11.22
CA LYS A 63 -3.34 -6.26 10.42
C LYS A 63 -3.32 -5.85 8.93
N LYS A 64 -3.13 -4.56 8.63
CA LYS A 64 -2.94 -4.07 7.25
C LYS A 64 -1.58 -4.46 6.67
N LEU A 65 -0.50 -4.43 7.46
CA LEU A 65 0.84 -4.83 7.04
C LEU A 65 0.84 -6.27 6.52
N LEU A 66 0.16 -7.19 7.22
CA LEU A 66 0.08 -8.61 6.87
C LEU A 66 -0.55 -8.89 5.50
N ILE A 67 -1.38 -7.99 4.97
CA ILE A 67 -2.01 -8.16 3.65
C ILE A 67 -1.26 -7.42 2.53
N THR A 68 -0.25 -6.60 2.85
CA THR A 68 0.52 -5.85 1.85
C THR A 68 1.32 -6.78 0.94
N GLY A 69 1.48 -6.38 -0.33
CA GLY A 69 2.20 -7.19 -1.31
C GLY A 69 1.61 -8.60 -1.49
N LYS A 70 0.30 -8.77 -1.29
CA LYS A 70 -0.39 -10.07 -1.28
C LYS A 70 0.15 -11.03 -0.22
N GLY A 71 0.42 -10.52 0.98
CA GLY A 71 0.99 -11.30 2.09
C GLY A 71 2.51 -11.43 2.08
N ARG A 72 3.19 -10.80 1.11
CA ARG A 72 4.65 -10.84 0.98
C ARG A 72 5.36 -9.66 1.63
N CYS A 73 4.65 -8.54 1.84
CA CYS A 73 5.17 -7.26 2.32
C CYS A 73 6.27 -6.65 1.44
N ASN A 74 5.91 -5.78 0.50
CA ASN A 74 6.88 -4.97 -0.22
C ASN A 74 7.37 -3.82 0.67
N PHE A 75 8.35 -4.08 1.54
CA PHE A 75 8.62 -3.24 2.70
C PHE A 75 9.35 -1.93 2.37
N THR A 76 10.03 -1.83 1.23
CA THR A 76 10.59 -0.58 0.71
C THR A 76 10.83 -0.66 -0.80
N HIS A 77 11.41 0.39 -1.40
CA HIS A 77 11.72 0.50 -2.82
C HIS A 77 13.21 0.78 -3.01
N ASN A 78 13.81 0.21 -4.06
CA ASN A 78 15.24 0.30 -4.39
C ASN A 78 15.61 1.64 -5.05
N GLU A 79 15.29 2.76 -4.39
CA GLU A 79 15.71 4.11 -4.78
C GLU A 79 16.34 4.80 -3.58
N PHE A 80 17.67 4.96 -3.61
CA PHE A 80 18.44 5.51 -2.50
C PHE A 80 18.56 7.03 -2.54
N ASP A 81 18.25 7.67 -3.66
CA ASP A 81 18.23 9.12 -3.76
C ASP A 81 16.93 9.67 -3.15
N ILE A 82 17.06 10.42 -2.06
CA ILE A 82 15.94 11.00 -1.31
C ILE A 82 15.05 11.89 -2.19
N ARG A 83 15.64 12.66 -3.12
CA ARG A 83 14.88 13.56 -3.99
C ARG A 83 14.06 12.77 -4.99
N LYS A 84 14.68 11.78 -5.66
CA LYS A 84 13.98 10.90 -6.60
C LYS A 84 12.89 10.07 -5.92
N PHE A 85 13.16 9.60 -4.70
CA PHE A 85 12.17 8.88 -3.89
C PHE A 85 10.96 9.76 -3.56
N ALA A 86 11.23 10.96 -3.04
CA ALA A 86 10.19 11.92 -2.65
C ALA A 86 9.37 12.41 -3.86
N GLU A 87 9.97 12.58 -5.03
CA GLU A 87 9.25 12.97 -6.26
C GLU A 87 8.08 12.04 -6.59
N LYS A 88 8.13 10.78 -6.18
CA LYS A 88 7.03 9.81 -6.39
C LYS A 88 5.77 10.13 -5.59
N PHE A 89 5.88 10.91 -4.51
CA PHE A 89 4.75 11.46 -3.75
C PHE A 89 4.22 12.78 -4.35
N GLY A 90 4.68 13.15 -5.55
CA GLY A 90 4.25 14.35 -6.25
C GLY A 90 4.59 15.64 -5.50
N ARG A 91 3.67 16.61 -5.53
CA ARG A 91 3.90 17.96 -4.99
C ARG A 91 4.20 17.96 -3.48
N ASN A 92 3.62 17.02 -2.74
CA ASN A 92 3.77 16.92 -1.29
C ASN A 92 5.06 16.19 -0.87
N GLY A 93 5.74 15.51 -1.80
CA GLY A 93 6.89 14.65 -1.50
C GLY A 93 8.06 15.35 -0.81
N ARG A 94 8.29 16.64 -1.08
CA ARG A 94 9.37 17.42 -0.42
C ARG A 94 9.24 17.45 1.11
N PHE A 95 8.04 17.25 1.65
CA PHE A 95 7.83 17.12 3.09
C PHE A 95 8.62 15.96 3.70
N LEU A 96 8.89 14.91 2.92
CA LEU A 96 9.59 13.70 3.38
C LEU A 96 11.10 13.83 3.47
N TYR A 97 11.72 14.92 3.00
CA TYR A 97 13.18 15.07 3.01
C TYR A 97 13.78 14.89 4.40
N GLY A 98 13.16 15.47 5.43
CA GLY A 98 13.61 15.33 6.82
C GLY A 98 13.58 13.87 7.26
N ALA A 99 12.43 13.22 7.12
CA ALA A 99 12.23 11.82 7.53
C ALA A 99 13.16 10.85 6.77
N LEU A 100 13.25 10.98 5.44
CA LEU A 100 14.08 10.12 4.59
C LEU A 100 15.58 10.34 4.79
N SER A 101 16.01 11.52 5.24
CA SER A 101 17.43 11.78 5.55
C SER A 101 17.88 11.16 6.88
N VAL A 102 16.93 10.91 7.78
CA VAL A 102 17.21 10.30 9.10
C VAL A 102 17.02 8.79 9.07
N PHE A 103 16.01 8.31 8.35
CA PHE A 103 15.67 6.89 8.28
C PHE A 103 15.15 6.54 6.88
N GLY A 104 16.06 6.55 5.91
CA GLY A 104 15.79 6.31 4.49
C GLY A 104 15.78 4.83 4.12
N VAL A 105 15.95 4.55 2.84
CA VAL A 105 15.90 3.17 2.31
C VAL A 105 17.03 2.31 2.86
N ARG A 106 18.24 2.85 2.99
CA ARG A 106 19.40 2.10 3.54
C ARG A 106 19.14 1.70 4.98
N GLU A 107 18.72 2.66 5.80
CA GLU A 107 18.47 2.44 7.22
C GLU A 107 17.32 1.44 7.44
N VAL A 108 16.30 1.45 6.58
CA VAL A 108 15.22 0.45 6.62
C VAL A 108 15.74 -0.94 6.28
N ILE A 109 16.57 -1.08 5.24
CA ILE A 109 17.18 -2.37 4.89
C ILE A 109 18.03 -2.86 6.06
N ASP A 110 18.97 -2.04 6.55
CA ASP A 110 19.86 -2.38 7.66
C ASP A 110 19.07 -2.76 8.93
N PHE A 111 17.96 -2.07 9.22
CA PHE A 111 17.08 -2.36 10.36
C PHE A 111 16.50 -3.79 10.30
N PHE A 112 16.05 -4.22 9.12
CA PHE A 112 15.50 -5.57 8.93
C PHE A 112 16.58 -6.64 8.83
N GLU A 113 17.69 -6.36 8.12
CA GLU A 113 18.79 -7.32 7.94
C GLU A 113 19.50 -7.63 9.25
N SER A 114 19.78 -6.61 10.07
CA SER A 114 20.32 -6.78 11.44
C SER A 114 19.40 -7.58 12.36
N ARG A 115 18.13 -7.79 11.97
CA ARG A 115 17.12 -8.57 12.70
C ARG A 115 16.73 -9.86 11.96
N GLY A 116 17.56 -10.29 11.01
CA GLY A 116 17.46 -11.60 10.36
C GLY A 116 16.48 -11.67 9.19
N VAL A 117 15.99 -10.54 8.68
CA VAL A 117 15.14 -10.48 7.49
C VAL A 117 15.90 -9.81 6.35
N LYS A 118 16.46 -10.64 5.45
CA LYS A 118 17.15 -10.17 4.24
C LYS A 118 16.16 -9.66 3.19
N GLY A 119 16.53 -8.57 2.53
CA GLY A 119 15.78 -8.01 1.41
C GLY A 119 16.16 -8.67 0.08
N LYS A 120 15.17 -8.82 -0.80
CA LYS A 120 15.37 -9.21 -2.20
C LYS A 120 14.73 -8.17 -3.12
N VAL A 121 15.55 -7.61 -4.01
CA VAL A 121 15.06 -6.74 -5.09
C VAL A 121 14.36 -7.59 -6.15
N GLU A 122 13.14 -7.21 -6.50
CA GLU A 122 12.34 -7.83 -7.55
C GLU A 122 12.00 -6.82 -8.65
N GLN A 123 11.31 -7.30 -9.70
CA GLN A 123 10.88 -6.47 -10.82
C GLN A 123 10.19 -5.19 -10.36
N GLY A 124 10.55 -4.06 -10.99
CA GLY A 124 10.03 -2.74 -10.66
C GLY A 124 10.63 -2.17 -9.37
N ASP A 125 11.87 -2.54 -9.04
CA ASP A 125 12.65 -2.01 -7.91
C ASP A 125 11.96 -2.19 -6.55
N ARG A 126 11.11 -3.22 -6.43
CA ARG A 126 10.38 -3.56 -5.22
C ARG A 126 11.27 -4.42 -4.32
N ILE A 127 11.28 -4.16 -3.01
CA ILE A 127 12.05 -4.95 -2.06
C ILE A 127 11.12 -5.74 -1.14
N PHE A 128 11.22 -7.07 -1.22
CA PHE A 128 10.46 -8.02 -0.40
C PHE A 128 11.40 -8.77 0.55
N PRO A 129 10.91 -9.35 1.65
CA PRO A 129 11.65 -10.35 2.41
C PRO A 129 12.02 -11.50 1.47
N GLU A 130 13.21 -12.07 1.63
CA GLU A 130 13.68 -13.19 0.80
C GLU A 130 12.70 -14.38 0.82
N LYS A 131 12.09 -14.65 1.98
CA LYS A 131 11.06 -15.68 2.19
C LYS A 131 9.65 -15.27 1.72
N ALA A 132 9.50 -14.04 1.22
CA ALA A 132 8.24 -13.49 0.71
C ALA A 132 7.07 -13.60 1.69
N ASN A 133 7.30 -13.32 2.98
CA ASN A 133 6.31 -13.46 4.04
C ASN A 133 6.21 -12.19 4.89
N ALA A 134 5.05 -11.54 4.88
CA ALA A 134 4.77 -10.35 5.69
C ALA A 134 4.82 -10.62 7.19
N GLN A 135 4.59 -11.87 7.62
CA GLN A 135 4.69 -12.26 9.02
C GLN A 135 6.11 -12.10 9.57
N ASP A 136 7.14 -12.30 8.73
CA ASP A 136 8.53 -12.13 9.16
C ASP A 136 8.82 -10.67 9.53
N ILE A 137 8.28 -9.72 8.76
CA ILE A 137 8.37 -8.28 9.05
C ILE A 137 7.63 -7.95 10.35
N LEU A 138 6.42 -8.49 10.56
CA LEU A 138 5.69 -8.26 11.81
C LEU A 138 6.43 -8.84 13.02
N ASN A 139 7.03 -10.03 12.90
CA ASN A 139 7.78 -10.67 13.97
C ASN A 139 9.00 -9.84 14.40
N VAL A 140 9.68 -9.18 13.45
CA VAL A 140 10.75 -8.22 13.75
C VAL A 140 10.24 -7.10 14.66
N PHE A 141 9.07 -6.53 14.38
CA PHE A 141 8.49 -5.48 15.22
C PHE A 141 8.01 -5.99 16.58
N ILE A 142 7.38 -7.17 16.64
CA ILE A 142 6.98 -7.77 17.93
C ILE A 142 8.19 -7.92 18.84
N LYS A 143 9.32 -8.42 18.31
CA LYS A 143 10.56 -8.55 19.05
C LYS A 143 11.13 -7.18 19.44
N TYR A 144 11.17 -6.22 18.51
CA TYR A 144 11.67 -4.87 18.77
C TYR A 144 10.89 -4.14 19.88
N LEU A 145 9.55 -4.28 19.89
CA LEU A 145 8.68 -3.72 20.93
C LEU A 145 8.90 -4.42 22.29
N ALA A 146 9.09 -5.74 22.29
CA ALA A 146 9.34 -6.52 23.50
C ALA A 146 10.71 -6.19 24.13
N GLU A 147 11.76 -6.06 23.32
CA GLU A 147 13.10 -5.64 23.76
C GLU A 147 13.06 -4.25 24.42
N GLY A 148 12.28 -3.32 23.84
CA GLY A 148 12.04 -2.00 24.41
C GLY A 148 11.08 -1.97 25.60
N LYS A 149 10.51 -3.10 26.03
CA LYS A 149 9.50 -3.18 27.10
C LYS A 149 8.31 -2.24 26.86
N VAL A 150 7.90 -2.09 25.60
CA VAL A 150 6.73 -1.29 25.22
C VAL A 150 5.47 -1.94 25.82
N HIS A 151 4.63 -1.13 26.47
CA HIS A 151 3.34 -1.60 26.95
C HIS A 151 2.38 -1.64 25.76
N ILE A 152 1.88 -2.82 25.39
CA ILE A 152 0.98 -2.97 24.23
C ILE A 152 -0.44 -3.19 24.75
N LEU A 153 -1.36 -2.33 24.33
CA LEU A 153 -2.77 -2.37 24.69
C LEU A 153 -3.63 -2.63 23.44
N LEU A 154 -3.93 -3.91 23.21
CA LEU A 154 -4.76 -4.38 22.08
C LEU A 154 -6.26 -4.29 22.42
N ASN A 155 -7.12 -4.51 21.42
CA ASN A 155 -8.59 -4.45 21.54
C ASN A 155 -9.09 -3.15 22.20
N THR A 156 -8.36 -2.06 21.99
CA THR A 156 -8.58 -0.82 22.74
C THR A 156 -8.71 0.36 21.80
N GLU A 157 -9.92 0.90 21.75
CA GLU A 157 -10.25 2.07 20.96
C GLU A 157 -10.00 3.35 21.76
N VAL A 158 -9.27 4.29 21.16
CA VAL A 158 -9.18 5.68 21.63
C VAL A 158 -10.45 6.42 21.23
N VAL A 159 -11.13 7.03 22.18
CA VAL A 159 -12.39 7.76 21.94
C VAL A 159 -12.20 9.27 21.89
N GLY A 160 -11.07 9.79 22.38
CA GLY A 160 -10.76 11.21 22.33
C GLY A 160 -9.55 11.61 23.16
N PHE A 161 -9.41 12.92 23.39
CA PHE A 161 -8.28 13.52 24.08
C PHE A 161 -8.75 14.58 25.06
N LYS A 162 -8.07 14.70 26.20
CA LYS A 162 -8.20 15.85 27.09
C LYS A 162 -7.11 16.86 26.77
N GLN A 163 -7.50 18.10 26.45
CA GLN A 163 -6.57 19.19 26.20
C GLN A 163 -6.52 20.14 27.40
N GLU A 164 -5.30 20.57 27.76
CA GLU A 164 -5.04 21.56 28.80
C GLU A 164 -3.91 22.49 28.32
N LYS A 165 -4.17 23.81 28.33
CA LYS A 165 -3.17 24.85 27.99
C LYS A 165 -2.43 24.60 26.65
N GLY A 166 -3.16 24.16 25.61
CA GLY A 166 -2.60 23.90 24.27
C GLY A 166 -1.73 22.64 24.16
N LYS A 167 -1.86 21.72 25.13
CA LYS A 167 -1.24 20.39 25.13
C LYS A 167 -2.31 19.34 25.37
N ILE A 168 -2.05 18.12 24.93
CA ILE A 168 -2.83 16.95 25.35
C ILE A 168 -2.31 16.52 26.73
N SER A 169 -3.19 16.37 27.71
CA SER A 169 -2.83 15.81 29.03
C SER A 169 -3.13 14.31 29.09
N GLN A 170 -4.20 13.86 28.43
CA GLN A 170 -4.66 12.47 28.49
C GLN A 170 -5.24 12.00 27.16
N VAL A 171 -5.01 10.72 26.85
CA VAL A 171 -5.82 9.97 25.88
C VAL A 171 -7.00 9.31 26.62
N LEU A 172 -8.18 9.37 26.01
CA LEU A 172 -9.41 8.83 26.57
C LEU A 172 -9.71 7.49 25.90
N LEU A 173 -9.90 6.45 26.71
CA LEU A 173 -10.41 5.15 26.30
C LEU A 173 -11.86 5.01 26.81
N ARG A 174 -12.53 3.91 26.44
CA ARG A 174 -13.91 3.66 26.89
C ARG A 174 -14.03 3.46 28.40
N ASP A 175 -13.04 2.81 29.01
CA ASP A 175 -13.06 2.37 30.40
C ASP A 175 -12.08 3.14 31.31
N ARG A 176 -11.07 3.80 30.73
CA ARG A 176 -9.99 4.45 31.47
C ARG A 176 -9.39 5.64 30.73
N LYS A 177 -8.49 6.35 31.39
CA LYS A 177 -7.70 7.46 30.82
C LYS A 177 -6.22 7.15 31.03
N ILE A 178 -5.39 7.54 30.07
CA ILE A 178 -3.93 7.36 30.15
C ILE A 178 -3.28 8.73 29.98
N SER A 179 -2.41 9.09 30.93
CA SER A 179 -1.65 10.34 30.90
C SER A 179 -0.29 10.12 30.23
N ALA A 180 0.17 11.10 29.46
CA ALA A 180 1.52 11.09 28.95
C ALA A 180 2.07 12.47 28.61
N ASP A 181 3.39 12.58 28.48
CA ASP A 181 4.04 13.82 28.07
C ASP A 181 3.87 14.09 26.58
N LYS A 182 4.00 13.06 25.74
CA LYS A 182 3.93 13.14 24.27
C LYS A 182 2.96 12.12 23.67
N PHE A 183 2.35 12.50 22.56
CA PHE A 183 1.36 11.69 21.85
C PHE A 183 1.72 11.61 20.37
N ILE A 184 1.74 10.40 19.81
CA ILE A 184 1.98 10.15 18.38
C ILE A 184 0.76 9.44 17.80
N ILE A 185 0.07 10.08 16.84
CA ILE A 185 -1.08 9.49 16.16
C ILE A 185 -0.60 8.81 14.87
N CYS A 186 -0.75 7.49 14.83
CA CYS A 186 -0.38 6.58 13.74
C CYS A 186 -1.58 5.72 13.29
N ALA A 187 -2.80 6.28 13.33
CA ALA A 187 -4.06 5.56 13.13
C ALA A 187 -4.35 5.15 11.67
N GLY A 188 -3.40 5.41 10.75
CA GLY A 188 -3.55 5.16 9.32
C GLY A 188 -4.62 6.02 8.65
N GLY A 189 -5.02 5.61 7.45
CA GLY A 189 -6.06 6.30 6.67
C GLY A 189 -7.43 5.64 6.74
N LYS A 190 -8.14 5.59 5.60
CA LYS A 190 -9.48 4.98 5.42
C LYS A 190 -9.48 3.77 4.47
N ALA A 191 -8.36 3.52 3.80
CA ALA A 191 -8.18 2.38 2.91
C ALA A 191 -8.13 1.05 3.68
N TYR A 192 -8.87 0.05 3.20
CA TYR A 192 -9.04 -1.27 3.84
C TYR A 192 -9.58 -1.20 5.28
N PRO A 193 -10.79 -0.64 5.52
CA PRO A 193 -11.32 -0.41 6.87
C PRO A 193 -11.46 -1.67 7.73
N GLN A 194 -11.58 -2.85 7.13
CA GLN A 194 -11.55 -4.14 7.83
C GLN A 194 -10.23 -4.43 8.58
N THR A 195 -9.18 -3.65 8.29
CA THR A 195 -7.89 -3.72 8.98
C THR A 195 -7.80 -2.76 10.17
N GLY A 196 -8.86 -1.99 10.45
CA GLY A 196 -8.93 -1.01 11.53
C GLY A 196 -8.65 0.44 11.11
N SER A 197 -8.23 0.68 9.87
CA SER A 197 -8.08 2.01 9.25
C SER A 197 -9.44 2.62 8.90
N THR A 198 -10.13 3.15 9.90
CA THR A 198 -11.51 3.68 9.80
C THR A 198 -11.58 5.20 9.66
N GLY A 199 -10.43 5.89 9.68
CA GLY A 199 -10.36 7.36 9.63
C GLY A 199 -10.57 8.07 10.97
N ASP A 200 -10.54 7.36 12.10
CA ASP A 200 -10.73 7.98 13.42
C ASP A 200 -9.67 9.03 13.72
N GLY A 201 -8.43 8.81 13.25
CA GLY A 201 -7.33 9.76 13.37
C GLY A 201 -7.62 11.12 12.72
N TYR A 202 -8.38 11.14 11.63
CA TYR A 202 -8.80 12.38 10.97
C TYR A 202 -9.78 13.15 11.84
N ARG A 203 -10.80 12.47 12.38
CA ARG A 203 -11.76 13.07 13.32
C ARG A 203 -11.05 13.65 14.54
N TRP A 204 -10.08 12.91 15.10
CA TRP A 204 -9.29 13.41 16.23
C TRP A 204 -8.45 14.63 15.84
N ALA A 205 -7.80 14.61 14.66
CA ALA A 205 -7.03 15.74 14.18
C ALA A 205 -7.91 17.00 14.06
N GLU A 206 -9.10 16.89 13.48
CA GLU A 206 -10.08 18.00 13.39
C GLU A 206 -10.48 18.52 14.77
N GLN A 207 -10.79 17.63 15.72
CA GLN A 207 -11.09 18.00 17.12
C GLN A 207 -9.92 18.68 17.83
N LEU A 208 -8.68 18.33 17.46
CA LEU A 208 -7.45 18.96 17.93
C LEU A 208 -7.11 20.25 17.15
N GLY A 209 -8.01 20.70 16.27
CA GLY A 209 -7.92 21.96 15.54
C GLY A 209 -7.13 21.88 14.23
N HIS A 210 -6.78 20.69 13.74
CA HIS A 210 -6.07 20.51 12.47
C HIS A 210 -7.00 20.49 11.26
N THR A 211 -6.47 20.93 10.11
CA THR A 211 -7.14 20.78 8.82
C THR A 211 -6.91 19.38 8.29
N VAL A 212 -7.97 18.69 7.88
CA VAL A 212 -7.89 17.42 7.14
C VAL A 212 -8.25 17.65 5.68
N ILE A 213 -7.29 17.39 4.79
CA ILE A 213 -7.53 17.32 3.35
C ILE A 213 -8.41 16.11 3.07
N VAL A 214 -9.52 16.33 2.36
CA VAL A 214 -10.58 15.34 2.16
C VAL A 214 -10.00 13.99 1.74
N PRO A 215 -10.14 12.94 2.58
CA PRO A 215 -9.63 11.62 2.26
C PRO A 215 -10.35 11.03 1.05
N VAL A 216 -9.60 10.60 0.04
CA VAL A 216 -10.13 9.92 -1.15
C VAL A 216 -9.42 8.57 -1.36
N PRO A 217 -10.13 7.55 -1.91
CA PRO A 217 -9.51 6.27 -2.22
C PRO A 217 -8.40 6.41 -3.28
N ALA A 218 -7.24 5.81 -3.05
CA ALA A 218 -6.14 5.78 -4.00
C ALA A 218 -5.56 4.37 -4.19
N LEU A 219 -4.88 4.14 -5.33
CA LEU A 219 -4.44 2.81 -5.77
C LEU A 219 -5.61 1.81 -5.79
N ASN A 220 -6.63 2.13 -6.58
CA ASN A 220 -7.87 1.36 -6.64
C ASN A 220 -7.89 0.39 -7.83
N PRO A 221 -8.46 -0.80 -7.64
CA PRO A 221 -8.95 -1.60 -8.76
C PRO A 221 -10.03 -0.84 -9.55
N VAL A 222 -10.13 -1.17 -10.84
CA VAL A 222 -11.06 -0.54 -11.78
C VAL A 222 -12.10 -1.58 -12.19
N LYS A 223 -13.38 -1.23 -12.03
CA LYS A 223 -14.49 -2.03 -12.55
C LYS A 223 -14.61 -1.81 -14.06
N THR A 224 -14.82 -2.87 -14.82
CA THR A 224 -15.00 -2.80 -16.28
C THR A 224 -16.34 -3.42 -16.69
N SER A 225 -16.87 -3.08 -17.87
CA SER A 225 -18.17 -3.61 -18.33
C SER A 225 -18.08 -4.97 -19.02
N GLU A 226 -16.89 -5.37 -19.47
CA GLU A 226 -16.72 -6.57 -20.27
C GLU A 226 -16.93 -7.86 -19.47
N ASP A 227 -17.91 -8.66 -19.89
CA ASP A 227 -18.22 -9.95 -19.26
C ASP A 227 -17.09 -10.97 -19.33
N TRP A 228 -16.17 -10.85 -20.29
CA TRP A 228 -15.07 -11.80 -20.43
C TRP A 228 -13.97 -11.61 -19.37
N VAL A 229 -13.94 -10.47 -18.69
CA VAL A 229 -12.87 -10.17 -17.73
C VAL A 229 -12.87 -11.13 -16.54
N LYS A 230 -14.07 -11.52 -16.06
CA LYS A 230 -14.23 -12.52 -15.00
C LYS A 230 -13.74 -13.90 -15.41
N GLU A 231 -13.78 -14.24 -16.70
CA GLU A 231 -13.26 -15.52 -17.23
C GLU A 231 -11.73 -15.63 -17.06
N LEU A 232 -11.04 -14.48 -17.01
CA LEU A 232 -9.59 -14.40 -16.79
C LEU A 232 -9.20 -14.14 -15.33
N GLN A 233 -10.15 -14.17 -14.39
CA GLN A 233 -9.89 -13.85 -12.98
C GLN A 233 -8.67 -14.61 -12.43
N GLY A 234 -7.77 -13.86 -11.79
CA GLY A 234 -6.54 -14.41 -11.19
C GLY A 234 -5.33 -14.41 -12.13
N LEU A 235 -5.54 -14.28 -13.45
CA LEU A 235 -4.44 -14.15 -14.40
C LEU A 235 -3.71 -12.81 -14.19
N SER A 236 -2.41 -12.90 -13.88
CA SER A 236 -1.51 -11.76 -13.84
C SER A 236 -0.70 -11.67 -15.13
N LEU A 237 -0.81 -10.56 -15.83
CA LEU A 237 0.00 -10.22 -16.99
C LEU A 237 1.24 -9.46 -16.54
N LYS A 238 2.36 -9.73 -17.22
CA LYS A 238 3.65 -9.06 -17.02
C LYS A 238 4.08 -8.43 -18.33
N ASN A 239 4.78 -7.30 -18.23
CA ASN A 239 5.35 -6.59 -19.37
C ASN A 239 4.29 -6.21 -20.42
N VAL A 240 3.20 -5.57 -19.97
CA VAL A 240 2.12 -5.06 -20.83
C VAL A 240 2.03 -3.54 -20.73
N PHE A 241 1.55 -2.89 -21.79
CA PHE A 241 1.13 -1.48 -21.73
C PHE A 241 -0.36 -1.40 -21.47
N LEU A 242 -0.76 -0.49 -20.59
CA LEU A 242 -2.14 -0.08 -20.41
C LEU A 242 -2.24 1.41 -20.71
N GLN A 243 -3.08 1.78 -21.67
CA GLN A 243 -3.25 3.15 -22.13
C GLN A 243 -4.65 3.64 -21.80
N LEU A 244 -4.77 4.87 -21.31
CA LEU A 244 -6.03 5.51 -20.97
C LEU A 244 -6.37 6.56 -22.01
N PHE A 245 -7.59 6.50 -22.54
CA PHE A 245 -8.12 7.42 -23.54
C PHE A 245 -9.43 8.06 -23.06
N GLN A 246 -9.62 9.32 -23.44
CA GLN A 246 -10.91 10.00 -23.38
C GLN A 246 -11.05 10.86 -24.63
N ASN A 247 -12.21 10.80 -25.30
CA ASN A 247 -12.49 11.49 -26.56
C ASN A 247 -11.40 11.22 -27.62
N ASN A 248 -11.00 9.95 -27.76
CA ASN A 248 -9.94 9.47 -28.67
C ASN A 248 -8.55 10.09 -28.47
N LYS A 249 -8.30 10.80 -27.36
CA LYS A 249 -6.97 11.34 -27.01
C LYS A 249 -6.37 10.51 -25.88
N LYS A 250 -5.12 10.06 -26.05
CA LYS A 250 -4.36 9.40 -24.99
C LYS A 250 -4.13 10.38 -23.85
N LYS A 251 -4.53 10.00 -22.64
CA LYS A 251 -4.42 10.80 -21.41
C LYS A 251 -3.32 10.30 -20.50
N ASP A 252 -3.11 8.98 -20.48
CA ASP A 252 -2.13 8.35 -19.62
C ASP A 252 -1.70 6.99 -20.18
N GLU A 253 -0.54 6.49 -19.77
CA GLU A 253 0.01 5.20 -20.17
C GLU A 253 0.95 4.64 -19.10
N ARG A 254 0.89 3.33 -18.86
CA ARG A 254 1.80 2.62 -17.94
C ARG A 254 2.26 1.30 -18.52
N PHE A 255 3.51 0.97 -18.27
CA PHE A 255 4.12 -0.33 -18.57
C PHE A 255 4.29 -1.13 -17.28
N GLY A 256 3.94 -2.41 -17.29
CA GLY A 256 4.23 -3.28 -16.16
C GLY A 256 3.25 -4.43 -15.99
N GLU A 257 2.79 -4.62 -14.75
CA GLU A 257 1.96 -5.74 -14.32
C GLU A 257 0.49 -5.34 -14.15
N MET A 258 -0.40 -6.22 -14.63
CA MET A 258 -1.85 -6.07 -14.55
C MET A 258 -2.48 -7.40 -14.11
N LEU A 259 -3.59 -7.34 -13.39
CA LEU A 259 -4.32 -8.50 -12.88
C LEU A 259 -5.79 -8.41 -13.31
N PHE A 260 -6.32 -9.50 -13.86
CA PHE A 260 -7.77 -9.64 -14.06
C PHE A 260 -8.46 -10.11 -12.78
N THR A 261 -9.63 -9.56 -12.48
CA THR A 261 -10.44 -9.86 -11.30
C THR A 261 -11.88 -10.20 -11.69
N HIS A 262 -12.70 -10.62 -10.73
CA HIS A 262 -14.12 -10.92 -10.96
C HIS A 262 -14.98 -9.70 -11.34
N PHE A 263 -14.49 -8.48 -11.14
CA PHE A 263 -15.23 -7.24 -11.39
C PHE A 263 -14.60 -6.35 -12.47
N GLY A 264 -13.39 -6.68 -12.93
CA GLY A 264 -12.61 -5.80 -13.78
C GLY A 264 -11.12 -6.07 -13.64
N VAL A 265 -10.35 -5.01 -13.47
CA VAL A 265 -8.89 -5.06 -13.56
C VAL A 265 -8.21 -4.40 -12.36
N SER A 266 -7.01 -4.87 -12.07
CA SER A 266 -6.21 -4.51 -10.91
C SER A 266 -4.72 -4.66 -11.25
N GLY A 267 -3.86 -4.66 -10.24
CA GLY A 267 -2.42 -4.73 -10.39
C GLY A 267 -1.76 -3.34 -10.44
N PRO A 268 -0.42 -3.29 -10.31
CA PRO A 268 0.32 -2.05 -10.14
C PRO A 268 -0.05 -0.95 -11.14
N ILE A 269 -0.03 -1.26 -12.44
CA ILE A 269 -0.24 -0.23 -13.47
C ILE A 269 -1.67 0.32 -13.50
N VAL A 270 -2.66 -0.54 -13.21
CA VAL A 270 -4.07 -0.14 -13.10
C VAL A 270 -4.27 0.75 -11.87
N MET A 271 -3.73 0.32 -10.73
CA MET A 271 -3.85 1.05 -9.46
C MET A 271 -3.17 2.41 -9.53
N ASP A 272 -1.97 2.50 -10.11
CA ASP A 272 -1.24 3.76 -10.26
C ASP A 272 -1.98 4.73 -11.21
N MET A 273 -2.74 4.23 -12.19
CA MET A 273 -3.59 5.04 -13.07
C MET A 273 -4.96 5.37 -12.47
N SER A 274 -5.37 4.72 -11.37
CA SER A 274 -6.76 4.75 -10.89
C SER A 274 -7.25 6.16 -10.57
N LYS A 275 -6.36 7.03 -10.06
CA LYS A 275 -6.67 8.44 -9.76
C LYS A 275 -7.08 9.21 -11.01
N ASN A 276 -6.33 9.04 -12.10
CA ASN A 276 -6.62 9.66 -13.38
C ASN A 276 -7.89 9.08 -14.01
N ILE A 277 -8.05 7.76 -13.96
CA ILE A 277 -9.27 7.07 -14.45
C ILE A 277 -10.51 7.62 -13.72
N GLY A 278 -10.48 7.68 -12.38
CA GLY A 278 -11.59 8.18 -11.58
C GLY A 278 -11.90 9.66 -11.82
N ALA A 279 -10.89 10.50 -12.04
CA ALA A 279 -11.07 11.91 -12.37
C ALA A 279 -11.72 12.10 -13.75
N LEU A 280 -11.27 11.36 -14.76
CA LEU A 280 -11.81 11.45 -16.11
C LEU A 280 -13.22 10.88 -16.21
N LEU A 281 -13.53 9.79 -15.49
CA LEU A 281 -14.88 9.20 -15.45
C LEU A 281 -15.96 10.19 -15.00
N LYS A 282 -15.62 11.16 -14.13
CA LYS A 282 -16.55 12.24 -13.73
C LYS A 282 -16.92 13.16 -14.90
N ASN A 283 -16.06 13.24 -15.91
CA ASN A 283 -16.23 14.11 -17.08
C ASN A 283 -16.76 13.34 -18.31
N GLY A 284 -17.05 12.04 -18.17
CA GLY A 284 -17.61 11.21 -19.23
C GLY A 284 -16.88 9.87 -19.41
N PRO A 285 -17.32 9.05 -20.38
CA PRO A 285 -16.76 7.73 -20.63
C PRO A 285 -15.25 7.78 -20.93
N VAL A 286 -14.56 6.72 -20.50
CA VAL A 286 -13.14 6.53 -20.77
C VAL A 286 -12.92 5.14 -21.35
N LYS A 287 -11.80 4.97 -22.05
CA LYS A 287 -11.40 3.69 -22.64
C LYS A 287 -10.00 3.32 -22.16
N LEU A 288 -9.82 2.05 -21.82
CA LEU A 288 -8.51 1.45 -21.62
C LEU A 288 -8.16 0.59 -22.83
N ILE A 289 -6.91 0.71 -23.29
CA ILE A 289 -6.35 -0.14 -24.34
C ILE A 289 -5.20 -0.94 -23.74
N LEU A 290 -5.33 -2.26 -23.75
CA LEU A 290 -4.33 -3.20 -23.27
C LEU A 290 -3.51 -3.74 -24.44
N ASP A 291 -2.22 -3.49 -24.40
CA ASP A 291 -1.24 -3.99 -25.34
C ASP A 291 -0.46 -5.15 -24.72
N LEU A 292 -0.73 -6.35 -25.21
CA LEU A 292 -0.14 -7.61 -24.72
C LEU A 292 1.28 -7.86 -25.27
N LYS A 293 1.71 -7.07 -26.26
CA LYS A 293 3.00 -7.21 -26.97
C LYS A 293 3.67 -5.85 -27.17
N PRO A 294 4.00 -5.14 -26.08
CA PRO A 294 4.52 -3.78 -26.16
C PRO A 294 5.90 -3.69 -26.83
N ALA A 295 6.70 -4.74 -26.77
CA ALA A 295 8.01 -4.80 -27.43
C ALA A 295 7.94 -4.94 -28.97
N LEU A 296 6.74 -5.17 -29.53
CA LEU A 296 6.54 -5.39 -30.96
C LEU A 296 5.57 -4.33 -31.51
N ASP A 297 6.01 -3.61 -32.54
CA ASP A 297 5.11 -2.85 -33.40
C ASP A 297 4.22 -3.79 -34.24
N PHE A 298 3.17 -3.26 -34.86
CA PHE A 298 2.20 -4.03 -35.63
C PHE A 298 2.86 -4.91 -36.71
N LYS A 299 3.86 -4.36 -37.44
CA LYS A 299 4.55 -5.07 -38.52
C LYS A 299 5.43 -6.20 -37.98
N LYS A 300 6.13 -5.97 -36.87
CA LYS A 300 6.94 -7.00 -36.20
C LYS A 300 6.07 -8.08 -35.59
N LEU A 301 4.94 -7.72 -34.99
CA LEU A 301 3.98 -8.69 -34.44
C LEU A 301 3.37 -9.54 -35.56
N ASP A 302 2.98 -8.94 -36.68
CA ASP A 302 2.50 -9.66 -37.85
C ASP A 302 3.53 -10.69 -38.35
N LYS A 303 4.78 -10.27 -38.54
CA LYS A 303 5.89 -11.16 -38.91
C LYS A 303 6.11 -12.28 -37.89
N ARG A 304 5.99 -11.97 -36.60
CA ARG A 304 6.10 -12.95 -35.52
C ARG A 304 4.99 -13.99 -35.61
N ILE A 305 3.75 -13.58 -35.80
CA ILE A 305 2.59 -14.49 -35.96
C ILE A 305 2.78 -15.37 -37.19
N GLN A 306 3.20 -14.81 -38.33
CA GLN A 306 3.49 -15.60 -39.53
C GLN A 306 4.58 -16.65 -39.30
N ARG A 307 5.64 -16.32 -38.54
CA ARG A 307 6.68 -17.28 -38.17
C ARG A 307 6.10 -18.40 -37.29
N ASP A 308 5.38 -18.05 -36.23
CA ASP A 308 4.82 -19.03 -35.32
C ASP A 308 3.81 -19.94 -36.05
N PHE A 309 2.98 -19.41 -36.95
CA PHE A 309 2.05 -20.22 -37.76
C PHE A 309 2.76 -21.18 -38.72
N ARG A 310 3.94 -20.85 -39.23
CA ARG A 310 4.74 -21.81 -40.03
C ARG A 310 5.19 -23.01 -39.20
N GLU A 311 5.49 -22.81 -37.91
CA GLU A 311 5.82 -23.91 -36.99
C GLU A 311 4.59 -24.78 -36.66
N PHE A 312 3.38 -24.21 -36.75
CA PHE A 312 2.11 -24.89 -36.52
C PHE A 312 1.39 -25.34 -37.81
N LYS A 313 2.10 -25.44 -38.94
CA LYS A 313 1.54 -25.88 -40.22
C LYS A 313 0.69 -27.16 -40.06
N GLY A 314 -0.49 -27.16 -40.68
CA GLY A 314 -1.49 -28.24 -40.62
C GLY A 314 -2.28 -28.32 -39.31
N ARG A 315 -1.93 -27.53 -38.28
CA ARG A 315 -2.64 -27.52 -36.99
C ARG A 315 -3.84 -26.56 -37.02
N MET A 316 -4.82 -26.86 -36.17
CA MET A 316 -5.96 -25.98 -35.92
C MET A 316 -5.51 -24.69 -35.22
N PHE A 317 -6.12 -23.56 -35.59
CA PHE A 317 -5.83 -22.23 -35.05
C PHE A 317 -5.81 -22.19 -33.52
N LYS A 318 -6.79 -22.84 -32.87
CA LYS A 318 -6.88 -22.91 -31.40
C LYS A 318 -5.63 -23.48 -30.70
N ASN A 319 -4.84 -24.27 -31.41
CA ASN A 319 -3.63 -24.91 -30.90
C ASN A 319 -2.34 -24.13 -31.20
N SER A 320 -2.42 -23.00 -31.92
CA SER A 320 -1.27 -22.25 -32.43
C SER A 320 -0.82 -21.06 -31.56
N LEU A 321 -1.58 -20.72 -30.51
CA LEU A 321 -1.37 -19.49 -29.73
C LEU A 321 -0.54 -19.68 -28.45
N LYS A 322 -0.13 -20.92 -28.12
CA LYS A 322 0.55 -21.24 -26.85
C LYS A 322 1.92 -20.53 -26.67
N GLY A 323 2.61 -20.22 -27.77
CA GLY A 323 3.87 -19.46 -27.74
C GLY A 323 3.70 -17.94 -27.65
N LEU A 324 2.47 -17.44 -27.85
CA LEU A 324 2.15 -16.01 -27.87
C LEU A 324 1.44 -15.56 -26.60
N LEU A 325 0.64 -16.42 -25.98
CA LEU A 325 -0.29 -16.05 -24.91
C LEU A 325 -0.24 -17.04 -23.74
N PRO A 326 -0.53 -16.58 -22.51
CA PRO A 326 -0.88 -17.47 -21.41
C PRO A 326 -2.04 -18.40 -21.81
N LEU A 327 -1.98 -19.67 -21.40
CA LEU A 327 -2.97 -20.68 -21.79
C LEU A 327 -4.42 -20.26 -21.48
N SER A 328 -4.64 -19.57 -20.36
CA SER A 328 -5.97 -19.08 -19.95
C SER A 328 -6.54 -17.98 -20.85
N MET A 329 -5.70 -17.23 -21.59
CA MET A 329 -6.19 -16.19 -22.52
C MET A 329 -6.56 -16.73 -23.89
N ILE A 330 -6.06 -17.92 -24.26
CA ILE A 330 -6.25 -18.46 -25.61
C ILE A 330 -7.75 -18.59 -25.97
N PRO A 331 -8.63 -19.15 -25.11
CA PRO A 331 -10.06 -19.23 -25.42
C PRO A 331 -10.70 -17.87 -25.69
N LEU A 332 -10.32 -16.84 -24.91
CA LEU A 332 -10.81 -15.48 -25.09
C LEU A 332 -10.36 -14.90 -26.43
N ILE A 333 -9.07 -15.00 -26.74
CA ILE A 333 -8.52 -14.42 -27.97
C ILE A 333 -9.10 -15.10 -29.20
N ILE A 334 -9.34 -16.41 -29.16
CA ILE A 334 -10.06 -17.12 -30.24
C ILE A 334 -11.47 -16.53 -30.40
N LYS A 335 -12.24 -16.43 -29.32
CA LYS A 335 -13.60 -15.87 -29.32
C LYS A 335 -13.63 -14.44 -29.88
N LEU A 336 -12.75 -13.56 -29.40
CA LEU A 336 -12.71 -12.15 -29.81
C LEU A 336 -12.14 -11.95 -31.22
N SER A 337 -11.31 -12.88 -31.72
CA SER A 337 -10.74 -12.78 -33.07
C SER A 337 -11.76 -13.02 -34.17
N GLY A 338 -12.87 -13.72 -33.87
CA GLY A 338 -13.85 -14.17 -34.86
C GLY A 338 -13.33 -15.26 -35.81
N ILE A 339 -12.11 -15.77 -35.60
CA ILE A 339 -11.51 -16.84 -36.40
C ILE A 339 -12.05 -18.18 -35.93
N GLU A 340 -12.48 -19.04 -36.87
CA GLU A 340 -12.97 -20.37 -36.54
C GLU A 340 -11.88 -21.20 -35.82
N PRO A 341 -12.16 -21.75 -34.62
CA PRO A 341 -11.14 -22.42 -33.80
C PRO A 341 -10.47 -23.63 -34.48
N ASN A 342 -11.22 -24.32 -35.35
CA ASN A 342 -10.79 -25.55 -36.02
C ASN A 342 -10.18 -25.30 -37.40
N LYS A 343 -10.22 -24.06 -37.89
CA LYS A 343 -9.58 -23.68 -39.16
C LYS A 343 -8.08 -23.95 -39.06
N GLN A 344 -7.51 -24.56 -40.10
CA GLN A 344 -6.07 -24.77 -40.18
C GLN A 344 -5.35 -23.43 -40.33
N VAL A 345 -4.24 -23.26 -39.63
CA VAL A 345 -3.47 -21.99 -39.64
C VAL A 345 -3.02 -21.58 -41.05
N ASP A 346 -2.79 -22.55 -41.93
CA ASP A 346 -2.36 -22.32 -43.31
C ASP A 346 -3.44 -21.67 -44.19
N HIS A 347 -4.71 -21.79 -43.78
CA HIS A 347 -5.84 -21.22 -44.49
C HIS A 347 -6.26 -19.85 -43.93
N LEU A 348 -5.54 -19.33 -42.94
CA LEU A 348 -5.83 -18.02 -42.37
C LEU A 348 -5.48 -16.91 -43.36
N THR A 349 -6.46 -16.04 -43.62
CA THR A 349 -6.29 -14.92 -44.52
C THR A 349 -5.41 -13.85 -43.88
N ARG A 350 -4.86 -12.96 -44.72
CA ARG A 350 -4.16 -11.77 -44.23
C ARG A 350 -5.05 -10.89 -43.37
N GLU A 351 -6.35 -10.80 -43.70
CA GLU A 351 -7.31 -10.00 -42.94
C GLU A 351 -7.54 -10.58 -41.54
N GLU A 352 -7.78 -11.89 -41.42
CA GLU A 352 -7.92 -12.59 -40.13
C GLU A 352 -6.67 -12.40 -39.27
N ARG A 353 -5.49 -12.55 -39.87
CA ARG A 353 -4.22 -12.35 -39.16
C ARG A 353 -4.03 -10.89 -38.71
N ASN A 354 -4.37 -9.92 -39.55
CA ASN A 354 -4.33 -8.50 -39.17
C ASN A 354 -5.30 -8.20 -38.01
N LYS A 355 -6.52 -8.76 -38.02
CA LYS A 355 -7.46 -8.63 -36.91
C LYS A 355 -6.87 -9.19 -35.61
N LEU A 356 -6.18 -10.33 -35.67
CA LEU A 356 -5.46 -10.88 -34.51
C LEU A 356 -4.33 -9.96 -34.02
N VAL A 357 -3.54 -9.38 -34.93
CA VAL A 357 -2.49 -8.40 -34.56
C VAL A 357 -3.10 -7.22 -33.81
N HIS A 358 -4.17 -6.62 -34.34
CA HIS A 358 -4.86 -5.50 -33.68
C HIS A 358 -5.44 -5.92 -32.33
N LEU A 359 -6.12 -7.07 -32.24
CA LEU A 359 -6.66 -7.58 -30.98
C LEU A 359 -5.58 -7.75 -29.89
N LEU A 360 -4.37 -8.19 -30.26
CA LEU A 360 -3.27 -8.37 -29.31
C LEU A 360 -2.60 -7.05 -28.87
N LYS A 361 -2.69 -6.02 -29.70
CA LYS A 361 -2.13 -4.68 -29.45
C LYS A 361 -3.12 -3.73 -28.80
N GLU A 362 -4.41 -3.94 -29.05
CA GLU A 362 -5.47 -2.97 -28.81
C GLU A 362 -6.67 -3.63 -28.12
N LEU A 363 -6.44 -4.53 -27.15
CA LEU A 363 -7.52 -5.18 -26.40
C LEU A 363 -8.24 -4.14 -25.53
N GLU A 364 -9.45 -3.78 -25.92
CA GLU A 364 -10.21 -2.71 -25.28
C GLU A 364 -10.91 -3.16 -23.99
N LEU A 365 -10.95 -2.26 -23.02
CA LEU A 365 -11.66 -2.38 -21.75
C LEU A 365 -12.37 -1.07 -21.46
N THR A 366 -13.57 -1.14 -20.90
CA THR A 366 -14.41 0.04 -20.62
C THR A 366 -14.58 0.21 -19.12
N PRO A 367 -13.79 1.09 -18.47
CA PRO A 367 -13.99 1.42 -17.07
C PRO A 367 -15.38 1.96 -16.78
N THR A 368 -16.01 1.44 -15.72
CA THR A 368 -17.32 1.90 -15.25
C THR A 368 -17.26 2.52 -13.85
N GLY A 369 -16.15 2.36 -13.14
CA GLY A 369 -15.97 2.96 -11.82
C GLY A 369 -14.75 2.44 -11.07
N LEU A 370 -14.44 3.07 -9.94
CA LEU A 370 -13.49 2.59 -8.95
C LEU A 370 -14.24 1.89 -7.80
N LEU A 371 -13.57 0.97 -7.10
CA LEU A 371 -14.20 0.20 -6.02
C LEU A 371 -14.20 0.88 -4.63
N GLY A 372 -13.53 2.01 -4.48
CA GLY A 372 -13.53 2.82 -3.26
C GLY A 372 -12.72 2.23 -2.09
N PHE A 373 -12.94 2.78 -0.89
CA PHE A 373 -12.09 2.52 0.29
C PHE A 373 -11.94 1.05 0.70
N LYS A 374 -12.96 0.22 0.42
CA LYS A 374 -12.91 -1.23 0.72
C LYS A 374 -11.81 -1.97 -0.04
N TRP A 375 -11.37 -1.41 -1.17
CA TRP A 375 -10.43 -2.03 -2.11
C TRP A 375 -9.21 -1.17 -2.45
N SER A 376 -9.20 0.09 -2.04
CA SER A 376 -8.06 0.98 -2.20
C SER A 376 -6.90 0.53 -1.32
N VAL A 377 -5.67 0.57 -1.85
CA VAL A 377 -4.48 0.22 -1.06
C VAL A 377 -4.11 1.33 -0.08
N VAL A 378 -4.28 2.58 -0.49
CA VAL A 378 -3.94 3.77 0.29
C VAL A 378 -5.02 4.83 0.20
N THR A 379 -4.92 5.82 1.07
CA THR A 379 -5.76 7.00 1.15
C THR A 379 -4.95 8.19 0.64
N SER A 380 -5.42 8.93 -0.35
CA SER A 380 -4.90 10.30 -0.60
C SER A 380 -5.67 11.28 0.27
N GLY A 381 -5.05 12.40 0.66
CA GLY A 381 -5.61 13.28 1.68
C GLY A 381 -5.17 12.86 3.09
N GLY A 382 -5.52 13.65 4.09
CA GLY A 382 -5.09 13.45 5.47
C GLY A 382 -4.78 14.77 6.17
N VAL A 383 -4.06 14.71 7.28
CA VAL A 383 -3.67 15.90 8.04
C VAL A 383 -2.80 16.81 7.17
N ALA A 384 -3.20 18.08 7.07
CA ALA A 384 -2.55 19.05 6.21
C ALA A 384 -1.08 19.26 6.60
N LEU A 385 -0.17 18.97 5.67
CA LEU A 385 1.28 19.01 5.90
C LEU A 385 1.81 20.38 6.32
N LYS A 386 1.12 21.47 5.94
CA LYS A 386 1.48 22.83 6.37
C LYS A 386 1.42 23.01 7.89
N GLU A 387 0.65 22.18 8.58
CA GLU A 387 0.42 22.23 10.03
C GLU A 387 1.29 21.23 10.81
N VAL A 388 2.18 20.51 10.12
CA VAL A 388 3.13 19.56 10.69
C VAL A 388 4.55 20.01 10.33
N ASN A 389 5.50 19.87 11.25
CA ASN A 389 6.89 20.20 11.00
C ASN A 389 7.59 19.02 10.30
N PRO A 390 8.13 19.20 9.07
CA PRO A 390 8.74 18.11 8.30
C PRO A 390 10.03 17.54 8.92
N ASN A 391 10.66 18.26 9.84
CA ASN A 391 11.91 17.85 10.49
C ASN A 391 11.68 17.21 11.87
N THR A 392 10.44 17.19 12.37
CA THR A 392 10.13 16.57 13.66
C THR A 392 8.88 15.71 13.67
N MET A 393 8.06 15.79 12.62
CA MET A 393 6.69 15.26 12.56
C MET A 393 5.73 15.84 13.62
N GLY A 394 6.16 16.89 14.33
CA GLY A 394 5.38 17.53 15.38
C GLY A 394 4.31 18.47 14.82
N SER A 395 3.16 18.48 15.48
CA SER A 395 2.11 19.46 15.23
C SER A 395 2.62 20.88 15.50
N LYS A 396 2.28 21.81 14.60
CA LYS A 396 2.50 23.25 14.80
C LYS A 396 1.42 23.90 15.67
N LYS A 397 0.32 23.18 15.96
CA LYS A 397 -0.83 23.67 16.74
C LYS A 397 -0.81 23.18 18.18
N ILE A 398 -0.39 21.92 18.40
CA ILE A 398 -0.39 21.25 19.71
C ILE A 398 1.04 20.79 20.05
N LYS A 399 1.63 21.38 21.10
CA LYS A 399 3.09 21.29 21.36
C LYS A 399 3.63 19.88 21.63
N ASN A 400 2.78 18.94 22.02
CA ASN A 400 3.18 17.58 22.39
C ASN A 400 2.53 16.50 21.53
N LEU A 401 2.01 16.88 20.37
CA LEU A 401 1.37 15.99 19.41
C LEU A 401 2.25 15.80 18.17
N TYR A 402 2.31 14.58 17.67
CA TYR A 402 3.02 14.18 16.46
C TYR A 402 2.11 13.30 15.58
N PHE A 403 2.40 13.27 14.29
CA PHE A 403 1.67 12.46 13.30
C PHE A 403 2.65 11.65 12.45
N ALA A 404 2.35 10.39 12.19
CA ALA A 404 3.19 9.56 11.32
C ALA A 404 2.38 8.52 10.52
N GLY A 405 2.85 8.19 9.34
CA GLY A 405 2.23 7.27 8.40
C GLY A 405 1.07 7.90 7.60
N GLU A 406 0.23 7.02 7.04
CA GLU A 406 -0.92 7.33 6.14
C GLU A 406 -2.00 8.27 6.74
N ILE A 407 -1.84 8.76 7.97
CA ILE A 407 -2.67 9.83 8.52
C ILE A 407 -2.31 11.20 7.93
N LEU A 408 -1.09 11.37 7.44
CA LEU A 408 -0.60 12.58 6.78
C LEU A 408 -1.16 12.66 5.35
N ASP A 409 -1.29 13.88 4.80
CA ASP A 409 -1.64 14.10 3.38
C ASP A 409 -0.47 13.72 2.43
N LEU A 410 -0.13 12.44 2.44
CA LEU A 410 0.95 11.82 1.68
C LEU A 410 0.46 10.48 1.11
N ASP A 411 0.46 10.37 -0.21
CA ASP A 411 0.19 9.12 -0.92
C ASP A 411 1.24 8.89 -2.01
N GLY A 412 1.95 7.77 -1.91
CA GLY A 412 2.91 7.31 -2.91
C GLY A 412 2.29 6.27 -3.85
N PRO A 413 2.97 5.94 -4.95
CA PRO A 413 2.53 4.87 -5.85
C PRO A 413 2.64 3.50 -5.17
N SER A 414 2.14 2.48 -5.86
CA SER A 414 2.48 1.11 -5.48
C SER A 414 4.00 0.89 -5.58
N GLY A 415 4.53 -0.13 -4.89
CA GLY A 415 5.95 -0.47 -5.02
C GLY A 415 6.84 -0.27 -3.79
N GLY A 416 6.25 -0.04 -2.61
CA GLY A 416 6.99 -0.02 -1.32
C GLY A 416 7.13 1.38 -0.72
N TYR A 417 6.83 2.41 -1.50
CA TYR A 417 6.89 3.82 -1.11
C TYR A 417 6.10 4.15 0.15
N ASN A 418 4.84 3.72 0.24
CA ASN A 418 3.98 4.03 1.38
C ASN A 418 4.42 3.35 2.68
N LEU A 419 5.04 2.16 2.60
CA LEU A 419 5.62 1.53 3.80
C LEU A 419 6.89 2.26 4.23
N GLN A 420 7.76 2.64 3.28
CA GLN A 420 8.92 3.50 3.58
C GLN A 420 8.50 4.81 4.25
N GLU A 421 7.46 5.48 3.76
CA GLU A 421 6.90 6.68 4.39
C GLU A 421 6.53 6.42 5.86
N CYS A 422 5.82 5.33 6.13
CA CYS A 422 5.45 4.94 7.48
C CYS A 422 6.67 4.70 8.39
N TRP A 423 7.70 4.00 7.90
CA TRP A 423 8.93 3.75 8.68
C TRP A 423 9.64 5.07 8.99
N SER A 424 9.84 5.89 7.97
CA SER A 424 10.62 7.12 8.04
C SER A 424 9.95 8.15 8.96
N THR A 425 8.64 8.37 8.79
CA THR A 425 7.89 9.33 9.61
C THR A 425 7.71 8.82 11.04
N GLY A 426 7.46 7.52 11.25
CA GLY A 426 7.38 6.93 12.59
C GLY A 426 8.69 7.04 13.36
N TYR A 427 9.82 6.77 12.68
CA TYR A 427 11.15 6.91 13.28
C TYR A 427 11.46 8.37 13.66
N LEU A 428 11.20 9.33 12.76
CA LEU A 428 11.48 10.74 13.04
C LEU A 428 10.55 11.33 14.13
N ALA A 429 9.27 10.96 14.12
CA ALA A 429 8.30 11.40 15.13
C ALA A 429 8.73 10.94 16.52
N SER A 430 9.12 9.67 16.67
CA SER A 430 9.57 9.12 17.94
C SER A 430 10.88 9.72 18.42
N GLN A 431 11.87 9.90 17.53
CA GLN A 431 13.13 10.56 17.89
C GLN A 431 12.89 11.98 18.41
N SER A 432 11.95 12.71 17.81
CA SER A 432 11.59 14.07 18.21
C SER A 432 10.79 14.11 19.51
N ALA A 433 9.87 13.17 19.71
CA ALA A 433 9.10 13.03 20.93
C ALA A 433 10.00 12.65 22.14
N ALA A 434 10.89 11.68 21.96
CA ALA A 434 11.74 11.15 23.02
C ALA A 434 12.95 12.03 23.36
N LYS A 435 13.53 12.78 22.40
CA LYS A 435 14.72 13.63 22.63
C LYS A 435 14.55 14.66 23.76
N VAL A 436 13.32 15.06 24.07
CA VAL A 436 13.05 16.07 25.10
C VAL A 436 13.20 15.51 26.52
N LEU A 437 13.21 14.19 26.72
CA LEU A 437 13.31 13.56 28.05
C LEU A 437 14.73 13.59 28.65
N LYS A 438 15.77 13.94 27.87
CA LYS A 438 17.15 14.08 28.37
C LYS A 438 17.47 15.43 29.04
N LYS A 439 16.47 16.23 29.42
CA LYS A 439 16.70 17.48 30.17
C LYS A 439 16.16 17.40 31.60
N SER A 440 16.93 16.71 32.44
CA SER A 440 17.11 17.02 33.86
C SER A 440 18.12 16.02 34.45
N LEU A 441 19.40 16.38 34.37
CA LEU A 441 20.42 16.03 35.36
C LEU A 441 21.06 17.35 35.79
#